data_AF-A0A542US06-F1
#
_entry.id   AF-A0A542US06-F1
#
_cell.length_a   1.000
_cell.length_b   1.000
_cell.length_c   1.000
_cell.angle_alpha   90.00
_cell.angle_beta   90.00
_cell.angle_gamma   90.00
#
_symmetry.space_group_name_H-M   'P 1'
#
loop_
_entity.id
_entity.type
_entity.pdbx_description
1 polymer ?
#
loop_
_entity_poly.entity_id
_entity_poly.type
_entity_poly.pdbx_seq_one_letter_code
_entity_poly.pdbx_strand_id
1 'polypeptide(L)'
;MTTTAPSAPGTAPHPAPHRADPGTTARAAALAVALLVVVGVALALPVWPAGEDMGSTHYMGLLADNQPWNLLLFMAVPVVLAETLAVTELAVLFRPGVPRAVAALNRYAGLVAGVYFVGVVVYLLRHAVVPLTVGGGWRGWVDVVAVGAYLLGVVPLLGITLLESRVVGAGWDGRRRLAVHATLVGVFLVVAHVAMIAGMVDPAVAGWEPTHLMDDGATMPGMTH
;
A
#
# COMPACT_ATOMS: atom_id res chain seq x y z
N MET A 1 -71.50 -3.94 -29.67
CA MET A 1 -70.68 -2.77 -29.32
C MET A 1 -70.23 -2.94 -27.87
N THR A 2 -69.01 -3.40 -27.68
CA THR A 2 -68.40 -3.61 -26.35
C THR A 2 -67.43 -2.47 -26.12
N THR A 3 -67.79 -1.53 -25.24
CA THR A 3 -66.95 -0.39 -24.87
C THR A 3 -65.85 -0.86 -23.92
N THR A 4 -64.59 -0.81 -24.36
CA THR A 4 -63.41 -1.00 -23.51
C THR A 4 -63.03 0.33 -22.84
N ALA A 5 -62.94 0.32 -21.50
CA ALA A 5 -62.46 1.45 -20.71
C ALA A 5 -60.94 1.63 -20.86
N PRO A 6 -60.40 2.86 -20.71
CA PRO A 6 -58.97 3.10 -20.85
C PRO A 6 -58.21 2.78 -19.55
N SER A 7 -57.11 2.04 -19.68
CA SER A 7 -56.19 1.67 -18.60
C SER A 7 -55.44 2.90 -18.08
N ALA A 8 -55.45 3.11 -16.76
CA ALA A 8 -54.70 4.19 -16.11
C ALA A 8 -53.17 3.94 -16.20
N PRO A 9 -52.34 4.99 -16.36
CA PRO A 9 -50.89 4.85 -16.42
C PRO A 9 -50.34 4.46 -15.03
N GLY A 10 -49.70 3.30 -14.96
CA GLY A 10 -49.03 2.83 -13.76
C GLY A 10 -47.88 3.76 -13.36
N THR A 11 -47.98 4.34 -12.16
CA THR A 11 -46.87 4.99 -11.46
C THR A 11 -45.72 3.99 -11.31
N ALA A 12 -44.61 4.25 -12.00
CA ALA A 12 -43.37 3.49 -11.81
C ALA A 12 -42.91 3.61 -10.35
N PRO A 13 -42.47 2.51 -9.70
CA PRO A 13 -41.97 2.57 -8.33
C PRO A 13 -40.74 3.47 -8.26
N HIS A 14 -40.79 4.48 -7.40
CA HIS A 14 -39.64 5.30 -7.07
C HIS A 14 -38.54 4.40 -6.46
N PRO A 15 -37.29 4.42 -6.95
CA PRO A 15 -36.23 3.61 -6.37
C PRO A 15 -36.02 4.04 -4.91
N ALA A 16 -36.32 3.14 -3.98
CA ALA A 16 -36.13 3.39 -2.56
C ALA A 16 -34.65 3.70 -2.29
N PRO A 17 -34.33 4.69 -1.44
CA PRO A 17 -32.95 4.99 -1.09
C PRO A 17 -32.29 3.75 -0.50
N HIS A 18 -31.13 3.39 -1.05
CA HIS A 18 -30.36 2.21 -0.67
C HIS A 18 -29.94 2.36 0.80
N ARG A 19 -30.71 1.80 1.74
CA ARG A 19 -30.31 1.75 3.15
C ARG A 19 -29.07 0.88 3.23
N ALA A 20 -27.96 1.46 3.66
CA ALA A 20 -26.75 0.71 3.94
C ALA A 20 -27.07 -0.36 4.99
N ASP A 21 -26.67 -1.61 4.72
CA ASP A 21 -26.81 -2.72 5.67
C ASP A 21 -26.10 -2.34 6.98
N PRO A 22 -26.77 -2.38 8.15
CA PRO A 22 -26.17 -2.04 9.43
C PRO A 22 -24.88 -2.82 9.70
N GLY A 23 -24.74 -4.06 9.20
CA GLY A 23 -23.52 -4.85 9.32
C GLY A 23 -22.32 -4.27 8.55
N THR A 24 -22.57 -3.65 7.39
CA THR A 24 -21.52 -2.99 6.60
C THR A 24 -21.10 -1.68 7.23
N THR A 25 -22.04 -0.92 7.80
CA THR A 25 -21.74 0.34 8.51
C THR A 25 -20.87 0.11 9.74
N ALA A 26 -21.14 -0.93 10.53
CA ALA A 26 -20.33 -1.28 11.70
C ALA A 26 -18.89 -1.68 11.31
N ARG A 27 -18.72 -2.45 10.24
CA ARG A 27 -17.39 -2.85 9.73
C ARG A 27 -16.61 -1.66 9.18
N ALA A 28 -17.29 -0.76 8.47
CA ALA A 28 -16.69 0.48 7.97
C ALA A 28 -16.24 1.38 9.13
N ALA A 29 -17.07 1.53 10.16
CA ALA A 29 -16.72 2.28 11.36
C ALA A 29 -15.51 1.66 12.09
N ALA A 30 -15.49 0.33 12.26
CA ALA A 30 -14.37 -0.36 12.89
C ALA A 30 -13.05 -0.18 12.10
N LEU A 31 -13.10 -0.31 10.77
CA LEU A 31 -11.94 -0.05 9.91
C LEU A 31 -11.49 1.40 9.99
N ALA A 32 -12.42 2.36 9.95
CA ALA A 32 -12.10 3.77 10.07
C ALA A 32 -11.44 4.09 11.41
N VAL A 33 -11.94 3.53 12.52
CA VAL A 33 -11.32 3.66 13.84
C VAL A 33 -9.92 3.05 13.84
N ALA A 34 -9.73 1.85 13.29
CA ALA A 34 -8.42 1.22 13.21
C ALA A 34 -7.41 2.06 12.41
N LEU A 35 -7.84 2.60 11.26
CA LEU A 35 -7.03 3.50 10.45
C LEU A 35 -6.71 4.79 11.21
N LEU A 36 -7.69 5.43 11.85
CA LEU A 36 -7.48 6.64 12.65
C LEU A 36 -6.51 6.41 13.82
N VAL A 37 -6.63 5.28 14.50
CA VAL A 37 -5.70 4.88 15.57
C VAL A 37 -4.29 4.72 15.00
N VAL A 38 -4.13 3.97 13.90
CA VAL A 38 -2.81 3.74 13.29
C VAL A 38 -2.20 5.04 12.78
N VAL A 39 -2.98 5.90 12.15
CA VAL A 39 -2.56 7.23 11.71
C VAL A 39 -2.16 8.09 12.92
N GLY A 40 -2.98 8.11 13.96
CA GLY A 40 -2.69 8.85 15.19
C GLY A 40 -1.40 8.37 15.86
N VAL A 41 -1.19 7.06 15.93
CA VAL A 41 0.05 6.45 16.43
C VAL A 41 1.23 6.82 15.54
N ALA A 42 1.13 6.64 14.22
CA ALA A 42 2.20 6.98 13.26
C ALA A 42 2.62 8.45 13.35
N LEU A 43 1.66 9.35 13.59
CA LEU A 43 1.91 10.77 13.80
C LEU A 43 2.48 11.07 15.20
N ALA A 44 2.10 10.32 16.23
CA ALA A 44 2.61 10.51 17.59
C ALA A 44 4.01 9.94 17.78
N LEU A 45 4.43 8.98 16.94
CA LEU A 45 5.76 8.40 17.00
C LEU A 45 6.83 9.47 16.70
N PRO A 46 7.87 9.59 17.56
CA PRO A 46 8.98 10.47 17.29
C PRO A 46 9.73 10.02 16.04
N VAL A 47 10.60 10.88 15.51
CA VAL A 47 11.52 10.47 14.45
C VAL A 47 12.30 9.26 14.95
N TRP A 48 12.12 8.14 14.26
CA TRP A 48 12.96 6.96 14.38
C TRP A 48 14.34 7.33 13.84
N PRO A 49 15.43 6.97 14.53
CA PRO A 49 16.77 7.33 14.10
C PRO A 49 17.04 6.81 12.69
N ALA A 50 17.19 7.75 11.74
CA ALA A 50 17.82 7.52 10.45
C ALA A 50 19.34 7.68 10.65
N GLY A 51 20.12 6.89 9.91
CA GLY A 51 21.57 6.87 9.98
C GLY A 51 22.19 8.08 9.28
N GLU A 52 23.51 8.12 9.19
CA GLU A 52 24.21 9.14 8.40
C GLU A 52 23.91 8.96 6.91
N ASP A 53 23.75 10.06 6.17
CA ASP A 53 23.43 10.06 4.74
C ASP A 53 24.44 9.24 3.91
N MET A 54 24.04 8.07 3.43
CA MET A 54 24.91 7.15 2.66
C MET A 54 25.06 7.49 1.16
N GLY A 55 24.67 8.69 0.72
CA GLY A 55 24.76 9.09 -0.70
C GLY A 55 23.88 8.31 -1.69
N SER A 56 23.04 7.39 -1.22
CA SER A 56 22.08 6.61 -2.03
C SER A 56 20.71 7.31 -2.12
N THR A 57 19.77 6.73 -2.88
CA THR A 57 18.36 7.21 -2.90
C THR A 57 17.80 7.25 -1.47
N HIS A 58 16.87 8.16 -1.18
CA HIS A 58 16.29 8.27 0.17
C HIS A 58 15.59 6.99 0.60
N TYR A 59 15.02 6.25 -0.36
CA TYR A 59 14.44 4.94 -0.11
C TYR A 59 15.50 3.91 0.33
N MET A 60 16.64 3.85 -0.36
CA MET A 60 17.71 2.92 0.00
C MET A 60 18.39 3.32 1.31
N GLY A 61 18.66 4.61 1.51
CA GLY A 61 19.20 5.11 2.77
C GLY A 61 18.33 4.69 3.95
N LEU A 62 17.01 4.90 3.85
CA LEU A 62 16.07 4.51 4.89
C LEU A 62 16.13 3.01 5.25
N LEU A 63 16.34 2.14 4.26
CA LEU A 63 16.44 0.69 4.46
C LEU A 63 17.81 0.24 4.97
N ALA A 64 18.88 0.90 4.53
CA ALA A 64 20.25 0.62 4.91
C ALA A 64 20.57 1.13 6.32
N ASP A 65 19.87 2.18 6.74
CA ASP A 65 20.00 2.78 8.06
C ASP A 65 19.46 1.87 9.17
N ASN A 66 20.14 1.86 10.32
CA ASN A 66 19.69 1.18 11.54
C ASN A 66 19.26 -0.29 11.31
N GLN A 67 20.05 -1.02 10.52
CA GLN A 67 19.83 -2.46 10.31
C GLN A 67 19.89 -3.21 11.64
N PRO A 68 18.97 -4.18 11.88
CA PRO A 68 18.03 -4.77 10.92
C PRO A 68 16.63 -4.13 10.93
N TRP A 69 16.37 -3.16 11.81
CA TRP A 69 15.01 -2.76 12.15
C TRP A 69 14.27 -2.04 11.02
N ASN A 70 14.93 -1.11 10.33
CA ASN A 70 14.29 -0.38 9.24
C ASN A 70 13.93 -1.30 8.08
N LEU A 71 14.86 -2.17 7.67
CA LEU A 71 14.60 -3.18 6.64
C LEU A 71 13.42 -4.07 7.02
N LEU A 72 13.36 -4.52 8.28
CA LEU A 72 12.25 -5.35 8.76
C LEU A 72 10.90 -4.62 8.69
N LEU A 73 10.83 -3.39 9.20
CA LEU A 73 9.59 -2.63 9.30
C LEU A 73 9.10 -2.10 7.94
N PHE A 74 10.01 -1.54 7.14
CA PHE A 74 9.63 -0.83 5.93
C PHE A 74 9.63 -1.72 4.69
N MET A 75 10.26 -2.89 4.71
CA MET A 75 10.29 -3.79 3.56
C MET A 75 9.85 -5.21 3.91
N ALA A 76 10.50 -5.87 4.88
CA ALA A 76 10.28 -7.29 5.11
C ALA A 76 8.84 -7.60 5.54
N VAL A 77 8.29 -6.86 6.51
CA VAL A 77 6.91 -7.08 6.98
C VAL A 77 5.88 -6.84 5.86
N PRO A 78 5.89 -5.70 5.12
CA PRO A 78 5.01 -5.51 3.98
C PRO A 78 5.13 -6.57 2.89
N VAL A 79 6.37 -6.93 2.51
CA VAL A 79 6.63 -7.88 1.43
C VAL A 79 6.20 -9.29 1.83
N VAL A 80 6.57 -9.78 3.03
CA VAL A 80 6.16 -11.10 3.51
C VAL A 80 4.64 -11.20 3.62
N LEU A 81 3.96 -10.15 4.09
CA LEU A 81 2.50 -10.13 4.12
C LEU A 81 1.90 -10.20 2.72
N ALA A 82 2.45 -9.45 1.76
CA ALA A 82 1.99 -9.46 0.38
C ALA A 82 2.27 -10.77 -0.35
N GLU A 83 3.43 -11.40 -0.11
CA GLU A 83 3.77 -12.71 -0.63
C GLU A 83 2.88 -13.79 -0.03
N THR A 84 2.62 -13.73 1.27
CA THR A 84 1.67 -14.63 1.95
C THR A 84 0.28 -14.51 1.33
N LEU A 85 -0.18 -13.29 1.07
CA LEU A 85 -1.42 -13.03 0.34
C LEU A 85 -1.39 -13.64 -1.06
N ALA A 86 -0.34 -13.39 -1.85
CA ALA A 86 -0.21 -13.93 -3.20
C ALA A 86 -0.24 -15.47 -3.23
N VAL A 87 0.53 -16.12 -2.36
CA VAL A 87 0.61 -17.59 -2.29
C VAL A 87 -0.71 -18.20 -1.85
N THR A 88 -1.33 -17.64 -0.81
CA THR A 88 -2.63 -18.15 -0.32
C THR A 88 -3.76 -17.90 -1.32
N GLU A 89 -3.71 -16.80 -2.07
CA GLU A 89 -4.67 -16.49 -3.12
C GLU A 89 -4.56 -17.46 -4.30
N LEU A 90 -3.33 -17.76 -4.76
CA LEU A 90 -3.09 -18.79 -5.76
C LEU A 90 -3.59 -20.17 -5.29
N ALA A 91 -3.36 -20.51 -4.02
CA ALA A 91 -3.86 -21.76 -3.45
C ALA A 91 -5.40 -21.85 -3.48
N VAL A 92 -6.10 -20.76 -3.14
CA VAL A 92 -7.57 -20.67 -3.21
C VAL A 92 -8.08 -20.72 -4.65
N LEU A 93 -7.35 -20.13 -5.59
CA LEU A 93 -7.75 -20.09 -7.00
C LEU A 93 -7.65 -21.46 -7.68
N PHE A 94 -6.59 -22.24 -7.39
CA PHE A 94 -6.31 -23.51 -8.07
C PHE A 94 -6.84 -24.75 -7.35
N ARG A 95 -7.13 -24.69 -6.05
CA ARG A 95 -7.54 -25.87 -5.28
C ARG A 95 -8.98 -25.75 -4.79
N PRO A 96 -9.93 -26.53 -5.34
CA PRO A 96 -11.25 -26.69 -4.75
C PRO A 96 -11.11 -27.28 -3.33
N GLY A 97 -11.75 -26.67 -2.33
CA GLY A 97 -11.75 -27.19 -0.95
C GLY A 97 -10.53 -26.82 -0.10
N VAL A 98 -10.00 -25.60 -0.24
CA VAL A 98 -8.92 -25.08 0.63
C VAL A 98 -9.29 -25.19 2.12
N PRO A 99 -8.36 -25.61 3.00
CA PRO A 99 -8.60 -25.65 4.43
C PRO A 99 -9.06 -24.30 4.98
N ARG A 100 -10.02 -24.32 5.91
CA ARG A 100 -10.56 -23.10 6.55
C ARG A 100 -9.46 -22.24 7.19
N ALA A 101 -8.38 -22.85 7.66
CA ALA A 101 -7.23 -22.15 8.22
C ALA A 101 -6.50 -21.27 7.19
N VAL A 102 -6.31 -21.76 5.96
CA VAL A 102 -5.64 -21.00 4.89
C VAL A 102 -6.54 -19.86 4.40
N ALA A 103 -7.84 -20.11 4.27
CA ALA A 103 -8.81 -19.06 3.93
C ALA A 103 -8.89 -17.97 5.02
N ALA A 104 -8.80 -18.37 6.30
CA ALA A 104 -8.75 -17.43 7.41
C ALA A 104 -7.43 -16.63 7.39
N LEU A 105 -6.29 -17.29 7.18
CA LEU A 105 -4.99 -16.63 7.11
C LEU A 105 -4.95 -15.58 6.00
N ASN A 106 -5.40 -15.91 4.79
CA ASN A 106 -5.48 -14.96 3.67
C ASN A 106 -6.31 -13.72 4.05
N ARG A 107 -7.50 -13.95 4.63
CA ARG A 107 -8.38 -12.87 5.09
C ARG A 107 -7.74 -12.00 6.17
N TYR A 108 -7.08 -12.59 7.16
CA TYR A 108 -6.44 -11.84 8.25
C TYR A 108 -5.21 -11.08 7.74
N ALA A 109 -4.38 -11.71 6.91
CA ALA A 109 -3.24 -11.04 6.27
C ALA A 109 -3.71 -9.83 5.45
N GLY A 110 -4.79 -9.95 4.68
CA GLY A 110 -5.33 -8.86 3.87
C GLY A 110 -5.92 -7.73 4.71
N LEU A 111 -6.47 -8.03 5.88
CA LEU A 111 -6.98 -7.02 6.80
C LEU A 111 -5.85 -6.25 7.48
N VAL A 112 -4.79 -6.95 7.91
CA VAL A 112 -3.67 -6.36 8.63
C VAL A 112 -2.73 -5.61 7.70
N ALA A 113 -2.44 -6.15 6.52
CA ALA A 113 -1.43 -5.62 5.62
C ALA A 113 -1.71 -4.17 5.19
N GLY A 114 -2.93 -3.85 4.76
CA GLY A 114 -3.28 -2.48 4.37
C GLY A 114 -3.31 -1.51 5.55
N VAL A 115 -3.84 -1.92 6.70
CA VAL A 115 -3.82 -1.07 7.92
C VAL A 115 -2.39 -0.77 8.36
N TYR A 116 -1.52 -1.79 8.40
CA TYR A 116 -0.11 -1.63 8.72
C TYR A 116 0.60 -0.69 7.75
N PHE A 117 0.42 -0.92 6.45
CA PHE A 117 1.09 -0.14 5.41
C PHE A 117 0.63 1.32 5.37
N VAL A 118 -0.64 1.62 5.70
CA VAL A 118 -1.11 3.00 5.92
C VAL A 118 -0.31 3.69 7.03
N GLY A 119 -0.07 2.99 8.14
CA GLY A 119 0.76 3.52 9.23
C GLY A 119 2.17 3.85 8.78
N VAL A 120 2.78 2.94 8.03
CA VAL A 120 4.11 3.14 7.43
C VAL A 120 4.11 4.36 6.49
N VAL A 121 3.17 4.45 5.57
CA VAL A 121 3.09 5.57 4.62
C VAL A 121 2.90 6.91 5.32
N VAL A 122 2.03 6.99 6.33
CA VAL A 122 1.83 8.24 7.08
C VAL A 122 3.08 8.63 7.86
N TYR A 123 3.74 7.65 8.47
CA TYR A 123 5.00 7.87 9.18
C TYR A 123 6.08 8.41 8.23
N LEU A 124 6.27 7.78 7.06
CA LEU A 124 7.23 8.23 6.05
C LEU A 124 6.87 9.58 5.44
N LEU A 125 5.58 9.85 5.21
CA LEU A 125 5.13 11.13 4.70
C LEU A 125 5.54 12.27 5.63
N ARG A 126 5.31 12.09 6.95
CA ARG A 126 5.63 13.10 7.95
C ARG A 126 7.14 13.32 8.11
N HIS A 127 7.90 12.23 8.20
CA HIS A 127 9.29 12.29 8.67
C HIS A 127 10.34 12.25 7.55
N ALA A 128 9.96 11.77 6.35
CA ALA A 128 10.85 11.75 5.19
C ALA A 128 10.31 12.67 4.08
N VAL A 129 9.14 12.37 3.52
CA VAL A 129 8.68 13.00 2.26
C VAL A 129 8.42 14.50 2.40
N VAL A 130 7.77 14.94 3.48
CA VAL A 130 7.49 16.36 3.72
C VAL A 130 8.79 17.16 3.90
N PRO A 131 9.72 16.75 4.79
CA PRO A 131 11.04 17.39 4.88
C PRO A 131 11.80 17.42 3.54
N LEU A 132 11.79 16.33 2.77
CA LEU A 132 12.48 16.26 1.47
C LEU A 132 11.88 17.21 0.44
N THR A 133 10.55 17.32 0.41
CA THR A 133 9.84 18.16 -0.55
C THR A 133 9.99 19.64 -0.22
N VAL A 134 9.92 20.01 1.07
CA VAL A 134 10.07 21.40 1.50
C VAL A 134 11.53 21.85 1.48
N GLY A 135 12.45 20.96 1.84
CA GLY A 135 13.89 21.22 1.85
C GLY A 135 14.58 21.07 0.49
N GLY A 136 13.88 20.57 -0.54
CA GLY A 136 14.43 20.40 -1.88
C GLY A 136 15.52 19.31 -1.98
N GLY A 137 15.53 18.34 -1.06
CA GLY A 137 16.60 17.35 -0.91
C GLY A 137 16.57 16.17 -1.90
N TRP A 138 15.67 16.17 -2.88
CA TRP A 138 15.49 15.05 -3.81
C TRP A 138 16.75 14.77 -4.63
N ARG A 139 17.23 13.53 -4.62
CA ARG A 139 18.45 13.10 -5.34
C ARG A 139 18.15 12.73 -6.80
N GLY A 140 17.37 13.55 -7.50
CA GLY A 140 16.97 13.35 -8.90
C GLY A 140 15.61 12.67 -9.10
N TRP A 141 15.21 12.45 -10.36
CA TRP A 141 13.88 11.93 -10.72
C TRP A 141 13.69 10.46 -10.32
N VAL A 142 14.77 9.67 -10.29
CA VAL A 142 14.76 8.26 -9.88
C VAL A 142 14.38 8.11 -8.41
N ASP A 143 14.87 9.02 -7.55
CA ASP A 143 14.53 9.06 -6.12
C ASP A 143 13.03 9.33 -5.91
N VAL A 144 12.46 10.25 -6.69
CA VAL A 144 11.01 10.55 -6.69
C VAL A 144 10.21 9.32 -7.14
N VAL A 145 10.67 8.60 -8.17
CA VAL A 145 10.00 7.38 -8.65
C VAL A 145 10.09 6.26 -7.60
N ALA A 146 11.24 6.06 -6.95
CA ALA A 146 11.42 5.04 -5.93
C ALA A 146 10.48 5.27 -4.73
N VAL A 147 10.52 6.48 -4.16
CA VAL A 147 9.65 6.85 -3.04
C VAL A 147 8.19 6.88 -3.47
N GLY A 148 7.88 7.46 -4.62
CA GLY A 148 6.52 7.55 -5.15
C GLY A 148 5.88 6.18 -5.40
N ALA A 149 6.61 5.25 -6.00
CA ALA A 149 6.15 3.88 -6.21
C ALA A 149 5.94 3.16 -4.87
N TYR A 150 6.84 3.33 -3.90
CA TYR A 150 6.66 2.75 -2.57
C TYR A 150 5.37 3.25 -1.90
N LEU A 151 5.13 4.56 -1.90
CA LEU A 151 3.92 5.17 -1.33
C LEU A 151 2.66 4.70 -2.09
N LEU A 152 2.73 4.55 -3.41
CA LEU A 152 1.63 4.03 -4.24
C LEU A 152 1.22 2.61 -3.84
N GLY A 153 2.11 1.82 -3.23
CA GLY A 153 1.81 0.48 -2.73
C GLY A 153 0.66 0.44 -1.71
N VAL A 154 0.33 1.57 -1.07
CA VAL A 154 -0.82 1.66 -0.15
C VAL A 154 -2.15 1.48 -0.85
N VAL A 155 -2.25 1.87 -2.13
CA VAL A 155 -3.50 1.80 -2.89
C VAL A 155 -3.98 0.36 -3.05
N PRO A 156 -3.18 -0.57 -3.59
CA PRO A 156 -3.61 -1.95 -3.71
C PRO A 156 -3.76 -2.65 -2.35
N LEU A 157 -2.87 -2.41 -1.38
CA LEU A 157 -2.96 -3.03 -0.06
C LEU A 157 -4.19 -2.58 0.75
N LEU A 158 -4.47 -1.29 0.77
CA LEU A 158 -5.71 -0.77 1.38
C LEU A 158 -6.94 -1.25 0.62
N GLY A 159 -6.86 -1.35 -0.70
CA GLY A 159 -7.90 -1.94 -1.54
C GLY A 159 -8.24 -3.39 -1.11
N ILE A 160 -7.22 -4.21 -0.84
CA ILE A 160 -7.39 -5.57 -0.32
C ILE A 160 -8.07 -5.54 1.06
N THR A 161 -7.61 -4.69 1.98
CA THR A 161 -8.25 -4.53 3.30
C THR A 161 -9.71 -4.12 3.20
N LEU A 162 -10.06 -3.19 2.30
CA LEU A 162 -11.44 -2.77 2.04
C LEU A 162 -12.32 -3.90 1.50
N LEU A 163 -11.75 -4.76 0.65
CA LEU A 163 -12.41 -5.93 0.09
C LEU A 163 -12.57 -7.08 1.12
N GLU A 164 -11.61 -7.24 2.04
CA GLU A 164 -11.63 -8.26 3.11
C GLU A 164 -12.50 -7.87 4.31
N SER A 165 -12.59 -6.58 4.62
CA SER A 165 -13.52 -6.03 5.61
C SER A 165 -14.98 -6.04 5.11
N ARG A 166 -15.22 -6.35 3.83
CA ARG A 166 -16.54 -6.26 3.17
C ARG A 166 -17.14 -4.85 3.22
N VAL A 167 -16.32 -3.81 3.39
CA VAL A 167 -16.75 -2.42 3.19
C VAL A 167 -16.99 -2.18 1.70
N VAL A 168 -16.10 -2.74 0.87
CA VAL A 168 -16.25 -2.78 -0.59
C VAL A 168 -16.62 -4.20 -1.00
N GLY A 169 -17.55 -4.32 -1.95
CA GLY A 169 -17.93 -5.62 -2.54
C GLY A 169 -18.73 -6.55 -1.62
N ALA A 170 -19.47 -6.01 -0.64
CA ALA A 170 -20.28 -6.80 0.29
C ALA A 170 -21.29 -7.72 -0.40
N GLY A 171 -21.83 -7.31 -1.56
CA GLY A 171 -22.77 -8.07 -2.38
C GLY A 171 -22.18 -8.65 -3.66
N TRP A 172 -20.85 -8.74 -3.78
CA TRP A 172 -20.22 -9.32 -4.97
C TRP A 172 -20.17 -10.85 -4.89
N ASP A 173 -20.32 -11.49 -6.05
CA ASP A 173 -20.11 -12.93 -6.19
C ASP A 173 -18.68 -13.31 -5.78
N GLY A 174 -18.55 -14.49 -5.16
CA GLY A 174 -17.25 -14.98 -4.67
C GLY A 174 -16.15 -14.98 -5.74
N ARG A 175 -16.50 -15.27 -6.99
CA ARG A 175 -15.56 -15.27 -8.12
C ARG A 175 -15.07 -13.87 -8.49
N ARG A 176 -15.96 -12.87 -8.50
CA ARG A 176 -15.60 -11.47 -8.77
C ARG A 176 -14.69 -10.93 -7.68
N ARG A 177 -15.00 -11.23 -6.42
CA ARG A 177 -14.19 -10.81 -5.27
C ARG A 177 -12.78 -11.40 -5.33
N LEU A 178 -12.66 -12.70 -5.61
CA LEU A 178 -11.37 -13.37 -5.80
C LEU A 178 -10.57 -12.73 -6.96
N ALA A 179 -11.23 -12.46 -8.10
CA ALA A 179 -10.56 -11.83 -9.24
C ALA A 179 -10.03 -10.42 -8.92
N VAL A 180 -10.80 -9.59 -8.22
CA VAL A 180 -10.34 -8.26 -7.80
C VAL A 180 -9.22 -8.37 -6.76
N HIS A 181 -9.35 -9.27 -5.78
CA HIS A 181 -8.30 -9.49 -4.77
C HIS A 181 -6.98 -9.88 -5.45
N ALA A 182 -6.98 -10.93 -6.28
CA ALA A 182 -5.80 -11.36 -7.02
C ALA A 182 -5.20 -10.26 -7.91
N THR A 183 -6.06 -9.44 -8.54
CA THR A 183 -5.61 -8.30 -9.36
C THR A 183 -4.89 -7.24 -8.53
N LEU A 184 -5.44 -6.88 -7.36
CA LEU A 184 -4.82 -5.91 -6.46
C LEU A 184 -3.46 -6.41 -5.95
N VAL A 185 -3.35 -7.69 -5.61
CA VAL A 185 -2.06 -8.30 -5.24
C VAL A 185 -1.07 -8.22 -6.39
N GLY A 186 -1.48 -8.55 -7.62
CA GLY A 186 -0.64 -8.42 -8.81
C GLY A 186 -0.14 -6.99 -9.05
N VAL A 187 -1.04 -6.00 -8.93
CA VAL A 187 -0.68 -4.58 -9.04
C VAL A 187 0.32 -4.17 -7.95
N PHE A 188 0.10 -4.62 -6.71
CA PHE A 188 1.04 -4.36 -5.61
C PHE A 188 2.42 -4.93 -5.93
N LEU A 189 2.51 -6.17 -6.40
CA LEU A 189 3.79 -6.79 -6.76
C LEU A 189 4.52 -5.95 -7.81
N VAL A 190 3.86 -5.52 -8.88
CA VAL A 190 4.48 -4.68 -9.91
C VAL A 190 5.01 -3.37 -9.31
N VAL A 191 4.18 -2.65 -8.55
CA VAL A 191 4.55 -1.36 -7.96
C VAL A 191 5.69 -1.51 -6.95
N ALA A 192 5.66 -2.55 -6.11
CA ALA A 192 6.71 -2.84 -5.14
C ALA A 192 8.06 -3.16 -5.82
N HIS A 193 8.04 -3.92 -6.92
CA HIS A 193 9.26 -4.20 -7.69
C HIS A 193 9.79 -2.94 -8.37
N VAL A 194 8.93 -2.07 -8.90
CA VAL A 194 9.37 -0.76 -9.42
C VAL A 194 10.06 0.06 -8.33
N ALA A 195 9.50 0.12 -7.12
CA ALA A 195 10.11 0.82 -6.00
C ALA A 195 11.48 0.22 -5.61
N MET A 196 11.61 -1.11 -5.56
CA MET A 196 12.87 -1.78 -5.25
C MET A 196 13.94 -1.54 -6.32
N ILE A 197 13.58 -1.69 -7.60
CA ILE A 197 14.52 -1.48 -8.71
C ILE A 197 14.97 -0.02 -8.74
N ALA A 198 14.02 0.92 -8.76
CA ALA A 198 14.35 2.35 -8.77
C ALA A 198 15.14 2.77 -7.52
N GLY A 199 14.85 2.18 -6.36
CA GLY A 199 15.57 2.44 -5.12
C GLY A 199 17.03 1.99 -5.15
N MET A 200 17.33 0.89 -5.85
CA MET A 200 18.69 0.36 -6.02
C MET A 200 19.49 1.06 -7.13
N VAL A 201 18.85 1.88 -7.98
CA VAL A 201 19.56 2.62 -9.03
C VAL A 201 20.35 3.76 -8.41
N ASP A 202 21.59 3.90 -8.87
CA ASP A 202 22.46 5.02 -8.48
C ASP A 202 21.84 6.37 -8.93
N PRO A 203 21.57 7.30 -8.00
CA PRO A 203 21.00 8.61 -8.34
C PRO A 203 21.90 9.43 -9.28
N ALA A 204 23.21 9.13 -9.39
CA ALA A 204 24.11 9.77 -10.34
C ALA A 204 23.68 9.54 -11.81
N VAL A 205 23.08 8.38 -12.12
CA VAL A 205 22.51 8.08 -13.46
C VAL A 205 21.33 9.01 -13.79
N ALA A 206 20.67 9.53 -12.77
CA ALA A 206 19.56 10.48 -12.88
C ALA A 206 20.01 11.95 -12.95
N GLY A 207 21.32 12.21 -12.98
CA GLY A 207 21.91 13.55 -13.03
C GLY A 207 22.08 14.22 -11.67
N TRP A 208 22.03 13.45 -10.57
CA TRP A 208 22.39 13.97 -9.25
C TRP A 208 23.91 13.98 -9.08
N GLU A 209 24.50 15.18 -8.94
CA GLU A 209 25.90 15.33 -8.55
C GLU A 209 26.02 15.37 -7.02
N PRO A 210 26.84 14.50 -6.42
CA PRO A 210 27.16 14.60 -5.00
C PRO A 210 27.82 15.96 -4.72
N THR A 211 27.27 16.74 -3.79
CA THR A 211 27.79 18.09 -3.45
C THR A 211 29.15 18.08 -2.74
N HIS A 212 29.78 16.92 -2.57
CA HIS A 212 31.17 16.77 -2.13
C HIS A 212 31.98 16.01 -3.16
N LEU A 213 32.48 16.75 -4.15
CA LEU A 213 33.68 16.40 -4.91
C LEU A 213 34.88 17.02 -4.19
N MET A 214 35.98 16.28 -4.04
CA MET A 214 37.28 16.92 -3.84
C MET A 214 37.64 17.66 -5.15
N ASP A 215 38.29 18.82 -5.05
CA ASP A 215 38.62 19.73 -6.18
C ASP A 215 39.40 19.08 -7.34
N ASP A 216 39.90 17.86 -7.16
CA ASP A 216 40.72 17.12 -8.11
C ASP A 216 39.95 16.00 -8.87
N GLY A 217 38.64 15.86 -8.66
CA GLY A 217 37.82 14.83 -9.29
C GLY A 217 38.06 13.39 -8.79
N ALA A 218 38.83 13.23 -7.71
CA ALA A 218 39.06 11.95 -7.05
C ALA A 218 38.10 11.75 -5.86
N THR A 219 37.50 10.57 -5.75
CA THR A 219 36.85 10.11 -4.52
C THR A 219 37.93 9.68 -3.52
N MET A 220 37.74 10.00 -2.23
CA MET A 220 38.66 9.64 -1.16
C MET A 220 38.97 8.14 -1.17
N PRO A 221 40.23 7.72 -1.36
CA PRO A 221 40.60 6.32 -1.30
C PRO A 221 40.52 5.87 0.16
N GLY A 222 39.51 5.06 0.52
CA GLY A 222 39.45 4.53 1.88
C GLY A 222 38.16 3.87 2.38
N MET A 223 37.03 3.95 1.68
CA MET A 223 35.84 3.19 2.08
C MET A 223 35.22 2.49 0.88
N THR A 224 35.68 1.25 0.68
CA THR A 224 35.22 0.32 -0.35
C THR A 224 34.16 -0.64 0.18
N HIS A 225 33.08 -0.75 -0.60
CA HIS A 225 32.06 -1.81 -0.73
C HIS A 225 31.07 -2.06 0.40
#